data_AF-A0A0B2K287-F1
#
_entry.id   AF-A0A0B2K287-F1
#
_cell.length_a   1.000
_cell.length_b   1.000
_cell.length_c   1.000
_cell.angle_alpha   90.00
_cell.angle_beta   90.00
_cell.angle_gamma   90.00
#
_symmetry.space_group_name_H-M   'P 1'
#
loop_
_entity.id
_entity.type
_entity.pdbx_description
1 polymer ?
#
loop_
_entity_poly.entity_id
_entity_poly.type
_entity_poly.pdbx_seq_one_letter_code
_entity_poly.pdbx_strand_id
1 'polypeptide(L)'
;MKRWSDLPVEKRDVWVEKVKIGDILGKEICITGYEIRSSRYGGGDEPAEYVQINFELSGERHFTNTSSMLLRKQLESIKDNLPILATIVQKDRWFSLS
;
A
#
# COMPACT_ATOMS: atom_id res chain seq x y z
N MET A 1 16.67 23.91 19.38
CA MET A 1 16.28 22.58 18.86
C MET A 1 14.79 22.41 19.13
N LYS A 2 13.95 22.18 18.12
CA LYS A 2 12.50 21.97 18.33
C LYS A 2 12.27 20.57 18.89
N ARG A 3 11.39 20.42 19.89
CA ARG A 3 11.00 19.12 20.42
C ARG A 3 9.97 18.49 19.49
N TRP A 4 9.94 17.17 19.42
CA TRP A 4 8.91 16.42 18.67
C TRP A 4 7.49 16.89 19.02
N SER A 5 7.25 17.15 20.31
CA SER A 5 5.96 17.63 20.84
C SER A 5 5.54 19.02 20.34
N ASP A 6 6.47 19.83 19.83
CA ASP A 6 6.21 21.18 19.34
C ASP A 6 5.66 21.19 17.89
N LEU A 7 5.59 20.03 17.24
CA LEU A 7 5.03 19.89 15.91
C LEU A 7 3.49 19.90 15.97
N PRO A 8 2.80 20.39 14.92
CA PRO A 8 1.35 20.24 14.80
C PRO A 8 0.90 18.78 14.93
N VAL A 9 -0.29 18.54 15.47
CA VAL A 9 -0.83 17.18 15.66
C VAL A 9 -0.94 16.46 14.33
N GLU A 10 -1.34 17.14 13.24
CA GLU A 10 -1.38 16.55 11.89
C GLU A 10 -0.02 16.04 11.37
N LYS A 11 1.10 16.50 11.94
CA LYS A 11 2.45 16.03 11.62
C LYS A 11 2.94 14.93 12.57
N ARG A 12 2.30 14.78 13.72
CA ARG A 12 2.64 13.79 14.76
C ARG A 12 1.78 12.54 14.67
N ASP A 13 0.50 12.71 14.35
CA ASP A 13 -0.49 11.64 14.29
C ASP A 13 -0.58 11.11 12.86
N VAL A 14 0.47 10.40 12.47
CA VAL A 14 0.58 9.72 11.18
C VAL A 14 0.32 8.23 11.38
N TRP A 15 -0.66 7.89 12.21
CA TRP A 15 -1.00 6.49 12.44
C TRP A 15 -1.50 5.89 11.12
N VAL A 16 -0.80 4.85 10.66
CA VAL A 16 -1.18 4.10 9.47
C VAL A 16 -1.40 2.66 9.90
N GLU A 17 -2.63 2.19 9.82
CA GLU A 17 -2.96 0.83 10.21
C GLU A 17 -2.65 -0.15 9.07
N LYS A 18 -2.03 -1.28 9.40
CA LYS A 18 -1.86 -2.37 8.44
C LYS A 18 -3.14 -3.16 8.32
N VAL A 19 -3.70 -3.21 7.12
CA VAL A 19 -4.89 -4.02 6.81
C VAL A 19 -4.47 -5.21 5.93
N LYS A 20 -5.10 -6.38 6.10
CA LYS A 20 -4.87 -7.51 5.20
C LYS A 20 -5.51 -7.22 3.86
N ILE A 21 -4.83 -7.56 2.76
CA ILE A 21 -5.37 -7.37 1.40
C ILE A 21 -6.77 -8.02 1.22
N GLY A 22 -7.02 -9.16 1.89
CA GLY A 22 -8.31 -9.84 1.89
C GLY A 22 -9.46 -9.01 2.46
N ASP A 23 -9.20 -8.17 3.46
CA ASP A 23 -10.21 -7.36 4.14
C ASP A 23 -10.64 -6.13 3.32
N ILE A 24 -9.87 -5.82 2.26
CA ILE A 24 -10.12 -4.69 1.35
C ILE A 24 -10.47 -5.13 -0.08
N LEU A 25 -10.63 -6.43 -0.33
CA LEU A 25 -11.07 -6.90 -1.64
C LEU A 25 -12.47 -6.41 -1.96
N GLY A 26 -12.65 -5.89 -3.19
CA GLY A 26 -13.94 -5.39 -3.67
C GLY A 26 -14.38 -4.07 -3.03
N LYS A 27 -13.55 -3.44 -2.19
CA LYS A 27 -13.78 -2.09 -1.66
C LYS A 27 -13.07 -1.08 -2.54
N GLU A 28 -13.76 0.01 -2.86
CA GLU A 28 -13.11 1.17 -3.46
C GLU A 28 -12.22 1.83 -2.41
N ILE A 29 -10.96 2.03 -2.75
CA ILE A 29 -9.95 2.65 -1.89
C ILE A 29 -9.28 3.79 -2.67
N CYS A 30 -8.85 4.84 -1.97
CA CYS A 30 -8.03 5.89 -2.56
C CYS A 30 -6.56 5.51 -2.37
N ILE A 31 -5.92 4.98 -3.41
CA ILE A 31 -4.49 4.64 -3.37
C ILE A 31 -3.70 5.95 -3.41
N THR A 32 -2.94 6.22 -2.35
CA THR A 32 -2.19 7.48 -2.18
C THR A 32 -0.71 7.32 -2.51
N GLY A 33 -0.19 6.10 -2.50
CA GLY A 33 1.22 5.83 -2.78
C GLY A 33 1.54 4.34 -2.73
N TYR A 34 2.74 3.97 -3.17
CA TYR A 34 3.26 2.63 -2.98
C TYR A 34 4.78 2.65 -2.81
N GLU A 35 5.31 1.60 -2.19
CA GLU A 35 6.74 1.40 -2.04
C GLU A 35 7.11 -0.06 -2.34
N ILE A 36 8.19 -0.27 -3.08
CA ILE A 36 8.76 -1.59 -3.32
C ILE A 36 9.83 -1.83 -2.26
N ARG A 37 9.74 -2.95 -1.55
CA ARG A 37 10.61 -3.29 -0.43
C ARG A 37 11.12 -4.71 -0.58
N SER A 38 12.36 -4.94 -0.14
CA SER A 38 12.93 -6.27 -0.03
C SER A 38 12.35 -7.02 1.18
N SER A 39 11.99 -8.28 0.99
CA SER A 39 11.56 -9.21 2.02
C SER A 39 12.78 -9.82 2.69
N ARG A 40 12.73 -9.92 4.02
CA ARG A 40 13.71 -10.66 4.82
C ARG A 40 13.50 -12.17 4.78
N TYR A 41 12.42 -12.64 4.15
CA TYR A 41 12.00 -14.05 4.12
C TYR A 41 12.23 -14.72 2.76
N GLY A 42 13.17 -14.22 1.96
CA GLY A 42 13.53 -14.84 0.68
C GLY A 42 14.25 -16.17 0.89
N GLY A 43 13.66 -17.27 0.42
CA GLY A 43 14.34 -18.56 0.32
C GLY A 43 15.06 -18.66 -1.03
N GLY A 44 16.30 -18.14 -1.11
CA GLY A 44 17.13 -18.19 -2.32
C GLY A 44 18.22 -17.10 -2.34
N ASP A 45 19.02 -17.08 -3.41
CA ASP A 45 20.13 -16.13 -3.62
C ASP A 45 19.67 -14.68 -3.92
N GLU A 46 18.37 -14.45 -4.16
CA GLU A 46 17.78 -13.13 -4.41
C GLU A 46 16.77 -12.73 -3.31
N PRO A 47 16.79 -11.46 -2.85
CA PRO A 47 15.80 -10.97 -1.89
C PRO A 47 14.41 -10.88 -2.57
N ALA A 48 13.46 -11.67 -2.10
CA ALA A 48 12.08 -11.61 -2.58
C ALA A 48 11.50 -10.20 -2.35
N GLU A 49 10.94 -9.54 -3.37
CA GLU A 49 10.36 -8.19 -3.22
C GLU A 49 8.86 -8.25 -2.87
N TYR A 50 8.37 -7.25 -2.15
CA TYR A 50 6.94 -7.00 -1.93
C TYR A 50 6.62 -5.52 -2.16
N VAL A 51 5.37 -5.23 -2.48
CA VAL A 51 4.87 -3.86 -2.55
C VAL A 51 4.04 -3.55 -1.31
N GLN A 52 4.32 -2.41 -0.70
CA GLN A 52 3.46 -1.77 0.28
C GLN A 52 2.57 -0.78 -0.48
N ILE A 53 1.25 -0.91 -0.37
CA ILE A 53 0.27 0.00 -0.96
C ILE A 53 -0.29 0.85 0.17
N ASN A 54 -0.09 2.17 0.10
CA ASN A 54 -0.68 3.13 1.03
C ASN A 54 -2.00 3.63 0.43
N PHE A 55 -3.05 3.65 1.23
CA PHE A 55 -4.38 4.04 0.77
C PHE A 55 -5.22 4.67 1.89
N GLU A 56 -6.26 5.38 1.49
CA GLU A 56 -7.30 5.88 2.38
C GLU A 56 -8.59 5.08 2.18
N LEU A 57 -9.22 4.72 3.30
CA LEU A 57 -10.52 4.05 3.35
C LEU A 57 -11.33 4.70 4.48
N SER A 58 -12.54 5.17 4.18
CA SER A 58 -13.40 5.87 5.14
C SER A 58 -12.75 7.10 5.82
N GLY A 59 -11.82 7.77 5.14
CA GLY A 59 -11.09 8.93 5.68
C GLY A 59 -9.91 8.58 6.59
N GLU A 60 -9.61 7.29 6.80
CA GLU A 60 -8.49 6.81 7.58
C GLU A 60 -7.36 6.28 6.69
N ARG A 61 -6.11 6.44 7.14
CA ARG A 61 -4.92 6.01 6.40
C ARG A 61 -4.54 4.58 6.77
N HIS A 62 -4.37 3.76 5.75
CA HIS A 62 -4.02 2.36 5.89
C HIS A 62 -2.89 1.97 4.93
N PHE A 63 -2.29 0.81 5.18
CA PHE A 63 -1.44 0.16 4.20
C PHE A 63 -1.69 -1.35 4.14
N THR A 64 -1.39 -1.94 2.98
CA THR A 64 -1.34 -3.39 2.81
C THR A 64 -0.04 -3.80 2.14
N ASN A 65 0.46 -4.99 2.47
CA ASN A 65 1.63 -5.57 1.79
C ASN A 65 1.18 -6.71 0.89
N THR A 66 1.73 -6.77 -0.32
CA THR A 66 1.47 -7.86 -1.25
C THR A 66 2.70 -8.18 -2.07
N SER A 67 2.91 -9.47 -2.37
CA SER A 67 3.91 -9.94 -3.32
C SER A 67 3.33 -10.11 -4.74
N SER A 68 2.11 -9.60 -4.99
CA SER A 68 1.49 -9.67 -6.31
C SER A 68 2.29 -8.87 -7.34
N MET A 69 2.96 -9.61 -8.24
CA MET A 69 3.68 -9.02 -9.37
C MET A 69 2.77 -8.22 -10.30
N LEU A 70 1.50 -8.64 -10.46
CA LEU A 70 0.54 -7.92 -11.29
C LEU A 70 0.19 -6.56 -10.69
N LEU A 71 -0.13 -6.52 -9.39
CA LEU A 71 -0.42 -5.25 -8.70
C LEU A 71 0.78 -4.31 -8.75
N ARG A 72 2.00 -4.82 -8.52
CA ARG A 72 3.22 -4.01 -8.64
C ARG A 72 3.32 -3.36 -10.01
N LYS A 73 3.20 -4.14 -11.09
CA LYS A 73 3.29 -3.61 -12.46
C LYS A 73 2.22 -2.57 -12.76
N GLN A 74 0.99 -2.81 -12.30
CA GLN A 74 -0.09 -1.84 -12.46
C GLN A 74 0.21 -0.55 -11.70
N LEU A 75 0.66 -0.62 -10.45
CA LEU A 75 1.06 0.53 -9.64
C LEU A 75 2.22 1.32 -10.27
N GLU A 76 3.25 0.63 -10.76
CA GLU A 76 4.38 1.24 -11.50
C GLU A 76 3.90 1.97 -12.75
N SER A 77 2.92 1.40 -13.48
CA SER A 77 2.37 2.00 -14.70
C SER A 77 1.50 3.25 -14.46
N ILE A 78 0.91 3.37 -13.26
CA ILE A 78 0.01 4.49 -12.91
C ILE A 78 0.64 5.47 -11.90
N LYS A 79 1.93 5.32 -11.57
CA LYS A 79 2.61 6.08 -10.50
C LYS A 79 2.40 7.61 -10.61
N ASP A 80 2.33 8.15 -11.82
CA ASP A 80 2.21 9.58 -12.10
C ASP A 80 0.74 10.08 -11.98
N ASN A 81 -0.21 9.18 -11.72
CA ASN A 81 -1.64 9.46 -11.57
C ASN A 81 -2.12 9.32 -10.11
N LEU A 82 -1.21 9.09 -9.16
CA LEU A 82 -1.56 9.00 -7.75
C LEU A 82 -1.80 10.40 -7.15
N PRO A 83 -2.81 10.58 -6.26
CA PRO A 83 -3.72 9.55 -5.74
C PRO A 83 -4.83 9.16 -6.73
N ILE A 84 -5.29 7.91 -6.66
CA ILE A 84 -6.35 7.38 -7.54
C ILE A 84 -7.37 6.52 -6.77
N LEU A 85 -8.64 6.62 -7.15
CA LEU A 85 -9.67 5.68 -6.70
C LEU A 85 -9.58 4.40 -7.53
N ALA A 86 -9.41 3.27 -6.86
CA ALA A 86 -9.35 1.96 -7.50
C ALA A 86 -9.91 0.88 -6.57
N THR A 87 -10.29 -0.26 -7.15
CA THR A 87 -10.68 -1.43 -6.38
C THR A 87 -9.63 -2.52 -6.54
N ILE A 88 -9.17 -3.10 -5.43
CA ILE A 88 -8.37 -4.34 -5.50
C ILE A 88 -9.33 -5.52 -5.61
N VAL A 89 -9.22 -6.27 -6.70
CA VAL A 89 -10.02 -7.47 -6.94
C VAL A 89 -9.11 -8.70 -7.00
N GLN A 90 -9.67 -9.85 -6.62
CA GLN A 90 -9.02 -11.15 -6.80
C GLN A 90 -9.70 -11.89 -7.96
N LYS A 91 -8.92 -12.25 -8.98
CA LYS A 91 -9.32 -13.12 -10.08
C LYS A 91 -8.53 -14.41 -9.98
N ASP A 92 -9.20 -15.50 -9.63
CA ASP A 92 -8.60 -16.79 -9.28
C ASP A 92 -7.51 -16.64 -8.19
N ARG A 93 -6.25 -16.77 -8.59
CA ARG A 93 -5.07 -16.70 -7.72
C ARG A 93 -4.34 -15.35 -7.77
N TRP A 94 -4.85 -14.39 -8.56
CA TRP A 94 -4.17 -13.13 -8.83
C TRP A 94 -4.94 -11.94 -8.26
N PHE A 95 -4.20 -10.99 -7.70
CA PHE A 95 -4.75 -9.68 -7.34
C PHE A 95 -4.49 -8.67 -8.47
N SER A 96 -5.47 -7.82 -8.76
CA SER A 96 -5.36 -6.74 -9.75
C SER A 96 -6.12 -5.49 -9.31
N LEU A 97 -5.70 -4.34 -9.81
CA LEU A 97 -6.50 -3.12 -9.80
C LEU A 97 -7.61 -3.23 -10.85
N SER A 98 -8.81 -2.78 -10.49
CA SER A 98 -10.00 -2.64 -11.33
C SER A 98 -10.63 -1.27 -11.17
#